data_AF-A0A661NSB2-F1
#
_entry.id   AF-A0A661NSB2-F1
#
_cell.length_a   1.000
_cell.length_b   1.000
_cell.length_c   1.000
_cell.angle_alpha   90.00
_cell.angle_beta   90.00
_cell.angle_gamma   90.00
#
_symmetry.space_group_name_H-M   'P 1'
#
loop_
_entity.id
_entity.type
_entity.pdbx_description
1 polymer ?
#
loop_
_entity_poly.entity_id
_entity_poly.type
_entity_poly.pdbx_seq_one_letter_code
_entity_poly.pdbx_strand_id
1 'polypeptide(L)'
;MLLRVGALVASLLLTAGAQAQVQDGQDGQDGQDAGPASTDSTEGTPDAAETARGTIEARRLFFEGVAFVEALDWSRAAERFRAVRRIRPTPPVEYNLAAALFELGQLNESEEIAVHVLEDSATDENVRASVESLLERIRITGGQLTVRLEGPRGDESVFLDAREIASTRVGTEMTTSVGDHVVEARRGQEAVARANVLVTADEPVAIDLDVHGELATRGPVDSPGTDDDSSPGLLGDWRFWAAVGGAVVVVAVIVIIAAVAAGSGGHEAPIAGNFQPGVLTWD
;
A
#
# COMPACT_ATOMS: atom_id res chain seq x y z
N MET A 1 -4.40 2.24 -23.93
CA MET A 1 -5.26 1.05 -23.70
C MET A 1 -5.38 0.90 -22.19
N LEU A 2 -6.24 1.71 -21.56
CA LEU A 2 -6.48 1.73 -20.12
C LEU A 2 -7.42 0.57 -19.80
N LEU A 3 -6.85 -0.55 -19.35
CA LEU A 3 -7.60 -1.67 -18.80
C LEU A 3 -8.37 -1.18 -17.57
N ARG A 4 -9.67 -0.95 -17.73
CA ARG A 4 -10.63 -0.98 -16.62
C ARG A 4 -10.71 -2.42 -16.15
N VAL A 5 -9.75 -2.86 -15.34
CA VAL A 5 -9.91 -4.05 -14.50
C VAL A 5 -10.92 -3.65 -13.43
N GLY A 6 -12.19 -3.88 -13.76
CA GLY A 6 -13.30 -3.67 -12.85
C GLY A 6 -13.14 -4.55 -11.62
N ALA A 7 -13.37 -3.92 -10.47
CA ALA A 7 -13.45 -4.51 -9.15
C ALA A 7 -14.14 -5.87 -9.17
N LEU A 8 -13.39 -6.92 -8.83
CA LEU A 8 -13.87 -8.29 -8.73
C LEU A 8 -13.24 -8.91 -7.48
N VAL A 9 -13.74 -8.50 -6.31
CA VAL A 9 -13.44 -9.15 -5.03
C VAL A 9 -14.76 -9.13 -4.25
N ALA A 10 -15.46 -10.25 -4.43
CA ALA A 10 -15.73 -11.30 -3.44
C ALA A 10 -17.17 -11.55 -2.92
N SER A 11 -17.25 -12.65 -2.19
CA SER A 11 -18.33 -13.00 -1.28
C SER A 11 -17.69 -13.80 -0.15
N LEU A 12 -17.62 -13.23 1.07
CA LEU A 12 -17.41 -14.04 2.27
C LEU A 12 -18.24 -13.55 3.47
N LEU A 13 -19.43 -14.16 3.57
CA LEU A 13 -20.17 -14.58 4.76
C LEU A 13 -20.05 -13.76 6.06
N LEU A 14 -21.06 -12.91 6.25
CA LEU A 14 -21.57 -12.47 7.55
C LEU A 14 -22.18 -13.66 8.32
N THR A 15 -21.36 -14.47 9.00
CA THR A 15 -21.86 -15.48 9.96
C THR A 15 -21.03 -15.47 11.24
N ALA A 16 -21.27 -14.49 12.09
CA ALA A 16 -20.90 -14.54 13.50
C ALA A 16 -21.98 -13.85 14.32
N GLY A 17 -23.21 -14.36 14.20
CA GLY A 17 -24.24 -14.17 15.22
C GLY A 17 -23.88 -15.03 16.41
N ALA A 18 -23.23 -14.44 17.42
CA ALA A 18 -23.02 -15.05 18.71
C ALA A 18 -24.39 -15.26 19.39
N GLN A 19 -24.94 -16.48 19.33
CA GLN A 19 -25.91 -16.95 20.30
C GLN A 19 -25.16 -17.21 21.62
N ALA A 20 -25.00 -16.17 22.43
CA ALA A 20 -24.72 -16.36 23.84
C ALA A 20 -26.02 -16.84 24.50
N GLN A 21 -26.11 -18.16 24.73
CA GLN A 21 -27.05 -18.74 25.67
C GLN A 21 -26.81 -18.09 27.04
N VAL A 22 -27.76 -17.25 27.46
CA VAL A 22 -27.94 -16.88 28.86
C VAL A 22 -28.26 -18.17 29.60
N GLN A 23 -27.27 -18.72 30.29
CA GLN A 23 -27.44 -19.82 31.21
C GLN A 23 -27.72 -19.20 32.58
N ASP A 24 -29.01 -19.09 32.88
CA ASP A 24 -29.54 -18.87 34.22
C ASP A 24 -28.95 -19.94 35.15
N GLY A 25 -28.28 -19.49 36.22
CA GLY A 25 -27.59 -20.34 37.17
C GLY A 25 -27.30 -19.60 38.46
N GLN A 26 -28.38 -19.25 39.18
CA GLN A 26 -28.36 -18.86 40.59
C GLN A 26 -27.69 -19.94 41.44
N ASP A 27 -26.83 -19.55 42.38
CA ASP A 27 -27.01 -19.76 43.82
C ASP A 27 -25.67 -19.62 44.57
N GLY A 28 -25.71 -18.91 45.71
CA GLY A 28 -24.64 -18.98 46.72
C GLY A 28 -24.21 -17.65 47.32
N GLN A 29 -25.13 -16.95 48.00
CA GLN A 29 -24.77 -16.05 49.08
C GLN A 29 -24.23 -16.86 50.26
N ASP A 30 -23.15 -16.41 50.90
CA ASP A 30 -23.09 -16.14 52.34
C ASP A 30 -21.64 -15.86 52.78
N GLY A 31 -21.43 -14.75 53.50
CA GLY A 31 -20.15 -14.49 54.16
C GLY A 31 -19.79 -13.00 54.29
N GLN A 32 -20.53 -12.28 55.13
CA GLN A 32 -20.12 -10.99 55.68
C GLN A 32 -18.85 -11.15 56.52
N ASP A 33 -17.86 -10.28 56.32
CA ASP A 33 -17.13 -9.70 57.45
C ASP A 33 -16.60 -8.31 57.11
N ALA A 34 -16.91 -7.37 58.01
CA ALA A 34 -16.74 -5.94 57.85
C ALA A 34 -15.36 -5.49 58.35
N GLY A 35 -14.56 -4.91 57.45
CA GLY A 35 -13.33 -4.18 57.79
C GLY A 35 -13.46 -2.70 57.35
N PRO A 36 -13.25 -1.72 58.24
CA PRO A 36 -13.45 -0.32 57.91
C PRO A 36 -12.19 0.33 57.30
N ALA A 37 -12.46 1.30 56.43
CA ALA A 37 -11.61 2.45 56.11
C ALA A 37 -10.29 2.19 55.37
N SER A 38 -10.40 2.03 54.05
CA SER A 38 -9.41 2.57 53.11
C SER A 38 -10.12 3.60 52.22
N THR A 39 -10.39 4.77 52.79
CA THR A 39 -10.53 5.98 51.98
C THR A 39 -9.14 6.45 51.60
N ASP A 40 -8.99 6.88 50.35
CA ASP A 40 -7.87 7.66 49.82
C ASP A 40 -6.84 6.89 48.99
N SER A 41 -7.22 6.59 47.76
CA SER A 41 -6.34 6.58 46.57
C SER A 41 -7.20 6.61 45.32
N THR A 42 -7.89 7.74 45.09
CA THR A 42 -8.51 8.06 43.79
C THR A 42 -7.52 8.88 42.96
N GLU A 43 -6.28 8.39 42.83
CA GLU A 43 -5.42 8.81 41.72
C GLU A 43 -5.83 7.95 40.52
N GLY A 44 -6.92 8.36 39.87
CA GLY A 44 -7.36 7.75 38.63
C GLY A 44 -6.24 7.83 37.60
N THR A 45 -5.68 6.69 37.22
CA THR A 45 -4.59 6.54 36.26
C THR A 45 -4.89 7.35 34.99
N PRO A 46 -4.18 8.47 34.73
CA PRO A 46 -4.41 9.33 33.56
C PRO A 46 -4.37 8.55 32.23
N ASP A 47 -3.63 7.45 32.23
CA ASP A 47 -3.43 6.51 31.13
C ASP A 47 -4.72 5.85 30.62
N ALA A 48 -5.68 5.53 31.50
CA ALA A 48 -6.92 4.86 31.10
C ALA A 48 -7.84 5.79 30.28
N ALA A 49 -7.94 7.07 30.69
CA ALA A 49 -8.72 8.06 29.98
C ALA A 49 -8.10 8.44 28.63
N GLU A 50 -6.77 8.50 28.55
CA GLU A 50 -6.05 8.73 27.30
C GLU A 50 -6.21 7.56 26.32
N THR A 51 -6.06 6.32 26.81
CA THR A 51 -6.28 5.09 26.02
C THR A 51 -7.71 5.01 25.46
N ALA A 52 -8.71 5.39 26.27
CA ALA A 52 -10.10 5.44 25.84
C ALA A 52 -10.33 6.47 24.72
N ARG A 53 -9.74 7.67 24.84
CA ARG A 53 -9.82 8.71 23.79
C ARG A 53 -9.13 8.25 22.50
N GLY A 54 -7.95 7.64 22.61
CA GLY A 54 -7.24 7.06 21.46
C GLY A 54 -8.09 6.01 20.73
N THR A 55 -8.79 5.16 21.48
CA THR A 55 -9.67 4.13 20.89
C THR A 55 -10.86 4.73 20.14
N ILE A 56 -11.51 5.77 20.70
CA ILE A 56 -12.63 6.46 20.03
C ILE A 56 -12.15 7.12 18.74
N GLU A 57 -11.00 7.80 18.78
CA GLU A 57 -10.43 8.48 17.62
C GLU A 57 -9.99 7.50 16.52
N ALA A 58 -9.31 6.41 16.88
CA ALA A 58 -8.94 5.35 15.94
C ALA A 58 -10.16 4.76 15.23
N ARG A 59 -11.26 4.53 15.96
CA ARG A 59 -12.51 4.01 15.38
C ARG A 59 -13.12 5.01 14.39
N ARG A 60 -13.17 6.30 14.74
CA ARG A 60 -13.66 7.36 13.83
C ARG A 60 -12.84 7.40 12.54
N LEU A 61 -11.51 7.46 12.66
CA LEU A 61 -10.59 7.48 11.52
C LEU A 61 -10.71 6.21 10.66
N PHE A 62 -10.93 5.05 11.26
CA PHE A 62 -11.12 3.80 10.54
C PHE A 62 -12.38 3.85 9.67
N PHE A 63 -13.52 4.28 10.23
CA PHE A 63 -14.75 4.44 9.45
C PHE A 63 -14.63 5.48 8.34
N GLU A 64 -13.86 6.57 8.55
CA GLU A 64 -13.54 7.51 7.49
C GLU A 64 -12.72 6.87 6.37
N GLY A 65 -11.70 6.07 6.71
CA GLY A 65 -10.92 5.32 5.73
C GLY A 65 -11.79 4.36 4.90
N VAL A 66 -12.70 3.64 5.56
CA VAL A 66 -13.67 2.76 4.91
C VAL A 66 -14.59 3.53 3.96
N ALA A 67 -15.12 4.68 4.38
CA ALA A 67 -15.94 5.52 3.51
C ALA A 67 -15.17 6.04 2.28
N PHE A 68 -13.86 6.32 2.40
CA PHE A 68 -13.02 6.68 1.27
C PHE A 68 -12.77 5.50 0.31
N VAL A 69 -12.63 4.28 0.82
CA VAL A 69 -12.58 3.06 0.00
C VAL A 69 -13.86 2.89 -0.82
N GLU A 70 -15.03 3.03 -0.19
CA GLU A 70 -16.32 2.97 -0.87
C GLU A 70 -16.46 4.05 -1.96
N ALA A 71 -15.85 5.22 -1.74
CA ALA A 71 -15.80 6.33 -2.70
C ALA A 71 -14.68 6.22 -3.75
N LEU A 72 -13.86 5.14 -3.72
CA LEU A 72 -12.68 4.93 -4.56
C LEU A 72 -11.60 6.05 -4.42
N ASP A 73 -11.59 6.77 -3.29
CA ASP A 73 -10.58 7.78 -2.96
C ASP A 73 -9.43 7.12 -2.17
N TRP A 74 -8.65 6.29 -2.88
CA TRP A 74 -7.59 5.48 -2.29
C TRP A 74 -6.52 6.30 -1.56
N SER A 75 -6.22 7.51 -2.04
CA SER A 75 -5.24 8.40 -1.40
C SER A 75 -5.70 8.79 0.00
N ARG A 76 -6.94 9.27 0.13
CA ARG A 76 -7.49 9.63 1.43
C ARG A 76 -7.71 8.41 2.31
N ALA A 77 -8.12 7.28 1.75
CA ALA A 77 -8.21 6.03 2.50
C ALA A 77 -6.87 5.65 3.15
N ALA A 78 -5.78 5.65 2.37
CA ALA A 78 -4.44 5.35 2.87
C ALA A 78 -3.99 6.33 3.95
N GLU A 79 -4.26 7.64 3.81
CA GLU A 79 -3.98 8.63 4.86
C GLU A 79 -4.70 8.31 6.17
N ARG A 80 -5.99 7.96 6.11
CA ARG A 80 -6.78 7.60 7.29
C ARG A 80 -6.28 6.32 7.93
N PHE A 81 -6.02 5.26 7.15
CA PHE A 81 -5.50 4.02 7.71
C PHE A 81 -4.09 4.16 8.30
N ARG A 82 -3.21 5.00 7.72
CA ARG A 82 -1.94 5.36 8.36
C ARG A 82 -2.15 6.05 9.70
N ALA A 83 -3.15 6.94 9.81
CA ALA A 83 -3.48 7.58 11.08
C ALA A 83 -4.02 6.59 12.12
N VAL A 84 -4.88 5.66 11.72
CA VAL A 84 -5.36 4.58 12.60
C VAL A 84 -4.19 3.69 13.05
N ARG A 85 -3.31 3.28 12.13
CA ARG A 85 -2.14 2.41 12.43
C ARG A 85 -1.21 3.02 13.47
N ARG A 86 -1.01 4.35 13.45
CA ARG A 86 -0.21 5.04 14.49
C ARG A 86 -0.82 4.96 15.89
N ILE A 87 -2.14 4.89 15.98
CA ILE A 87 -2.85 4.78 17.28
C ILE A 87 -2.97 3.31 17.69
N ARG A 88 -3.29 2.44 16.72
CA ARG A 88 -3.58 1.03 16.95
C ARG A 88 -3.18 0.18 15.73
N PRO A 89 -1.93 -0.33 15.68
CA PRO A 89 -1.48 -1.22 14.61
C PRO A 89 -2.09 -2.61 14.84
N THR A 90 -3.17 -2.92 14.12
CA THR A 90 -3.83 -4.23 14.19
C THR A 90 -3.90 -4.84 12.80
N PRO A 91 -3.86 -6.18 12.66
CA PRO A 91 -3.89 -6.84 11.36
C PRO A 91 -4.97 -6.35 10.38
N PRO A 92 -6.24 -6.11 10.79
CA PRO A 92 -7.25 -5.58 9.88
C PRO A 92 -6.96 -4.14 9.39
N VAL A 93 -6.36 -3.30 10.23
CA VAL A 93 -5.99 -1.92 9.84
C VAL A 93 -4.82 -1.95 8.85
N GLU A 94 -3.84 -2.81 9.09
CA GLU A 94 -2.68 -2.98 8.22
C GLU A 94 -3.07 -3.59 6.87
N TYR A 95 -3.94 -4.60 6.85
CA TYR A 95 -4.52 -5.13 5.60
C TYR A 95 -5.23 -4.04 4.78
N ASN A 96 -6.11 -3.24 5.42
CA ASN A 96 -6.82 -2.17 4.71
C ASN A 96 -5.87 -1.08 4.18
N LEU A 97 -4.80 -0.76 4.92
CA LEU A 97 -3.76 0.12 4.45
C LEU A 97 -3.02 -0.48 3.24
N ALA A 98 -2.57 -1.74 3.32
CA ALA A 98 -1.90 -2.42 2.22
C ALA A 98 -2.78 -2.46 0.96
N ALA A 99 -4.06 -2.79 1.09
CA ALA A 99 -5.01 -2.79 -0.02
C ALA A 99 -5.15 -1.40 -0.67
N ALA A 100 -5.25 -0.32 0.12
CA ALA A 100 -5.29 1.03 -0.43
C ALA A 100 -3.97 1.43 -1.13
N LEU A 101 -2.82 0.98 -0.63
CA LEU A 101 -1.51 1.21 -1.24
C LEU A 101 -1.34 0.46 -2.56
N PHE A 102 -1.85 -0.77 -2.63
CA PHE A 102 -1.91 -1.54 -3.86
C PHE A 102 -2.65 -0.77 -4.96
N GLU A 103 -3.83 -0.23 -4.66
CA GLU A 103 -4.63 0.54 -5.63
C GLU A 103 -3.97 1.87 -6.04
N LEU A 104 -3.05 2.41 -5.21
CA LEU A 104 -2.22 3.56 -5.55
C LEU A 104 -0.95 3.21 -6.35
N GLY A 105 -0.72 1.92 -6.66
CA GLY A 105 0.51 1.45 -7.32
C GLY A 105 1.75 1.47 -6.41
N GLN A 106 1.56 1.65 -5.10
CA GLN A 106 2.61 1.69 -4.08
C GLN A 106 2.95 0.27 -3.62
N LEU A 107 3.28 -0.60 -4.59
CA LEU A 107 3.36 -2.05 -4.39
C LEU A 107 4.41 -2.47 -3.35
N ASN A 108 5.52 -1.75 -3.28
CA ASN A 108 6.59 -2.02 -2.32
C ASN A 108 6.12 -1.90 -0.85
N GLU A 109 5.49 -0.78 -0.52
CA GLU A 109 4.95 -0.53 0.85
C GLU A 109 3.76 -1.46 1.13
N SER A 110 2.94 -1.73 0.11
CA SER A 110 1.83 -2.68 0.23
C SER A 110 2.32 -4.09 0.57
N GLU A 111 3.37 -4.58 -0.12
CA GLU A 111 3.94 -5.91 0.09
C GLU A 111 4.54 -6.02 1.49
N GLU A 112 5.32 -5.02 1.92
CA GLU A 112 5.95 -5.00 3.24
C GLU A 112 4.92 -5.11 4.36
N ILE A 113 3.86 -4.30 4.29
CA ILE A 113 2.79 -4.33 5.29
C ILE A 113 2.04 -5.67 5.25
N ALA A 114 1.77 -6.20 4.06
CA ALA A 114 1.10 -7.49 3.92
C ALA A 114 1.92 -8.66 4.50
N VAL A 115 3.24 -8.70 4.23
CA VAL A 115 4.13 -9.70 4.83
C VAL A 115 4.15 -9.59 6.35
N HIS A 116 4.26 -8.37 6.90
CA HIS A 116 4.22 -8.14 8.35
C HIS A 116 2.93 -8.68 8.98
N VAL A 117 1.77 -8.50 8.32
CA VAL A 117 0.50 -9.04 8.81
C VAL A 117 0.49 -10.58 8.83
N LEU A 118 1.14 -11.25 7.89
CA LEU A 118 1.25 -12.72 7.88
C LEU A 118 2.19 -13.25 8.95
N GLU A 119 3.23 -12.49 9.31
CA GLU A 119 4.17 -12.82 10.38
C GLU A 119 3.55 -12.65 11.77
N ASP A 120 2.52 -11.82 11.91
CA ASP A 120 1.79 -11.65 13.16
C ASP A 120 0.90 -12.86 13.49
N SER A 121 1.29 -13.59 14.55
CA SER A 121 0.55 -14.73 15.07
C SER A 121 -0.87 -14.40 15.56
N ALA A 122 -1.17 -13.13 15.87
CA ALA A 122 -2.49 -12.66 16.28
C ALA A 122 -3.45 -12.42 15.09
N THR A 123 -2.98 -12.57 13.86
CA THR A 123 -3.80 -12.41 12.66
C THR A 123 -4.85 -13.52 12.55
N ASP A 124 -6.11 -13.12 12.47
CA ASP A 124 -7.26 -14.01 12.22
C ASP A 124 -7.17 -14.67 10.85
N GLU A 125 -7.68 -15.89 10.72
CA GLU A 125 -7.59 -16.69 9.50
C GLU A 125 -8.24 -16.03 8.28
N ASN A 126 -9.34 -15.27 8.46
CA ASN A 126 -9.98 -14.58 7.34
C ASN A 126 -9.13 -13.41 6.83
N VAL A 127 -8.46 -12.69 7.75
CA VAL A 127 -7.53 -11.61 7.40
C VAL A 127 -6.31 -12.20 6.71
N ARG A 128 -5.77 -13.31 7.23
CA ARG A 128 -4.65 -14.05 6.61
C ARG A 128 -4.94 -14.42 5.16
N ALA A 129 -6.07 -15.08 4.89
CA ALA A 129 -6.46 -15.46 3.53
C ALA A 129 -6.64 -14.24 2.59
N SER A 130 -7.15 -13.12 3.13
CA SER A 130 -7.30 -11.87 2.37
C SER A 130 -5.94 -11.24 2.03
N VAL A 131 -4.98 -11.31 2.95
CA VAL A 131 -3.61 -10.81 2.77
C VAL A 131 -2.83 -11.69 1.79
N GLU A 132 -2.95 -13.01 1.86
CA GLU A 132 -2.35 -13.92 0.89
C GLU A 132 -2.86 -13.65 -0.53
N SER A 133 -4.17 -13.44 -0.67
CA SER A 133 -4.79 -13.05 -1.95
C SER A 133 -4.27 -11.70 -2.46
N LEU A 134 -4.02 -10.74 -1.56
CA LEU A 134 -3.43 -9.44 -1.91
C LEU A 134 -1.98 -9.58 -2.37
N LEU A 135 -1.16 -10.38 -1.69
CA LEU A 135 0.23 -10.66 -2.09
C LEU A 135 0.32 -11.32 -3.46
N GLU A 136 -0.60 -12.25 -3.77
CA GLU A 136 -0.68 -12.84 -5.10
C GLU A 136 -0.98 -11.78 -6.17
N ARG A 137 -1.90 -10.86 -5.91
CA ARG A 137 -2.21 -9.74 -6.82
C ARG A 137 -1.01 -8.80 -7.00
N ILE A 138 -0.29 -8.49 -5.92
CA ILE A 138 0.95 -7.71 -5.97
C ILE A 138 1.96 -8.39 -6.89
N ARG A 139 2.20 -9.69 -6.70
CA ARG A 139 3.16 -10.47 -7.49
C ARG A 139 2.81 -10.50 -8.98
N ILE A 140 1.52 -10.62 -9.33
CA ILE A 140 1.06 -10.65 -10.73
C ILE A 140 1.17 -9.25 -11.38
N THR A 141 0.99 -8.18 -10.60
CA THR A 141 0.91 -6.81 -11.14
C THR A 141 2.25 -6.08 -11.13
N GLY A 142 3.11 -6.40 -10.17
CA GLY A 142 4.39 -5.74 -9.97
C GLY A 142 5.52 -6.33 -10.81
N GLY A 143 6.53 -5.50 -11.05
CA GLY A 143 7.84 -5.95 -11.53
C GLY A 143 8.85 -6.02 -10.39
N GLN A 144 9.95 -6.73 -10.63
CA GLN A 144 11.04 -6.89 -9.66
C GLN A 144 12.17 -5.89 -9.95
N LEU A 145 12.60 -5.17 -8.91
CA LEU A 145 13.69 -4.20 -8.98
C LEU A 145 14.72 -4.51 -7.90
N THR A 146 16.01 -4.47 -8.24
CA THR A 146 17.11 -4.49 -7.28
C THR A 146 17.95 -3.23 -7.46
N VAL A 147 18.00 -2.38 -6.44
CA VAL A 147 18.84 -1.16 -6.46
C VAL A 147 20.11 -1.42 -5.65
N ARG A 148 21.27 -1.21 -6.26
CA ARG A 148 22.59 -1.34 -5.62
C ARG A 148 23.31 0.00 -5.63
N LEU A 149 24.18 0.21 -4.65
CA LEU A 149 25.06 1.38 -4.58
C LEU A 149 26.50 0.94 -4.83
N GLU A 150 27.15 1.58 -5.78
CA GLU A 150 28.57 1.43 -6.10
C GLU A 150 29.38 2.64 -5.61
N GLY A 151 30.60 2.38 -5.13
CA GLY A 151 31.48 3.41 -4.59
C GLY A 151 31.58 3.43 -3.06
N PRO A 152 32.26 4.43 -2.47
CA PRO A 152 32.44 4.55 -1.03
C PRO A 152 31.08 4.80 -0.39
N ARG A 153 30.66 3.89 0.49
CA ARG A 153 29.44 4.07 1.28
C ARG A 153 29.66 5.13 2.35
N GLY A 154 28.76 6.09 2.41
CA GLY A 154 28.62 7.11 3.44
C GLY A 154 27.24 7.03 4.09
N ASP A 155 26.62 8.19 4.26
CA ASP A 155 25.28 8.41 4.81
C ASP A 155 24.22 8.60 3.72
N GLU A 156 24.35 7.90 2.58
CA GLU A 156 23.41 8.04 1.48
C GLU A 156 22.04 7.40 1.78
N SER A 157 20.97 8.16 1.51
CA SER A 157 19.60 7.65 1.45
C SER A 157 19.22 7.39 -0.01
N VAL A 158 18.61 6.23 -0.29
CA VAL A 158 18.15 5.85 -1.63
C VAL A 158 16.65 6.12 -1.74
N PHE A 159 16.22 6.68 -2.86
CA PHE A 159 14.83 7.01 -3.14
C PHE A 159 14.38 6.33 -4.44
N LEU A 160 13.15 5.82 -4.46
CA LEU A 160 12.41 5.38 -5.64
C LEU A 160 11.18 6.29 -5.77
N ASP A 161 11.08 7.03 -6.87
CA ASP A 161 9.99 7.99 -7.12
C ASP A 161 9.74 8.97 -5.95
N ALA A 162 10.82 9.52 -5.43
CA ALA A 162 10.85 10.42 -4.26
C ALA A 162 10.46 9.79 -2.92
N ARG A 163 10.26 8.47 -2.85
CA ARG A 163 10.07 7.72 -1.61
C ARG A 163 11.37 7.07 -1.18
N GLU A 164 11.77 7.28 0.07
CA GLU A 164 12.96 6.64 0.63
C GLU A 164 12.79 5.12 0.72
N ILE A 165 13.78 4.39 0.24
CA ILE A 165 13.94 2.96 0.39
C ILE A 165 14.74 2.71 1.66
N ALA A 166 14.25 1.84 2.54
CA ALA A 166 14.99 1.43 3.73
C ALA A 166 16.38 0.89 3.35
N SER A 167 17.42 1.31 4.07
CA SER A 167 18.81 0.92 3.77
C SER A 167 19.04 -0.60 3.77
N THR A 168 18.23 -1.36 4.53
CA THR A 168 18.22 -2.83 4.55
C THR A 168 17.70 -3.47 3.26
N ARG A 169 16.94 -2.73 2.43
CA ARG A 169 16.39 -3.18 1.15
C ARG A 169 17.32 -2.86 -0.02
N VAL A 170 18.29 -1.97 0.15
CA VAL A 170 19.31 -1.69 -0.88
C VAL A 170 20.15 -2.95 -1.10
N GLY A 171 20.19 -3.41 -2.35
CA GLY A 171 20.83 -4.64 -2.79
C GLY A 171 19.95 -5.88 -2.70
N THR A 172 18.72 -5.75 -2.20
CA THR A 172 17.73 -6.83 -2.13
C THR A 172 16.67 -6.61 -3.20
N GLU A 173 16.14 -7.71 -3.75
CA GLU A 173 15.03 -7.68 -4.69
C GLU A 173 13.76 -7.14 -4.02
N MET A 174 13.04 -6.26 -4.72
CA MET A 174 11.82 -5.65 -4.24
C MET A 174 10.78 -5.50 -5.34
N THR A 175 9.52 -5.70 -4.98
CA THR A 175 8.40 -5.50 -5.89
C THR A 175 8.08 -4.01 -6.03
N THR A 176 7.92 -3.53 -7.27
CA THR A 176 7.47 -2.17 -7.60
C THR A 176 6.45 -2.20 -8.74
N SER A 177 5.78 -1.09 -9.02
CA SER A 177 4.90 -0.99 -10.19
C SER A 177 5.69 -1.15 -11.49
N VAL A 178 5.00 -1.49 -12.58
CA VAL A 178 5.60 -1.53 -13.92
C VAL A 178 5.59 -0.14 -14.54
N GLY A 179 6.63 0.18 -15.31
CA GLY A 179 6.78 1.47 -15.99
C GLY A 179 8.11 2.16 -15.72
N ASP A 180 8.17 3.44 -16.06
CA ASP A 180 9.35 4.29 -15.82
C ASP A 180 9.41 4.73 -14.36
N HIS A 181 10.54 4.50 -13.73
CA HIS A 181 10.84 4.91 -12.36
C HIS A 181 12.10 5.77 -12.30
N VAL A 182 12.18 6.61 -11.27
CA VAL A 182 13.37 7.38 -10.95
C VAL A 182 13.98 6.84 -9.67
N VAL A 183 15.23 6.39 -9.74
CA VAL A 183 16.01 5.99 -8.57
C VAL A 183 17.07 7.05 -8.31
N GLU A 184 17.14 7.54 -7.07
CA GLU A 184 18.03 8.64 -6.66
C GLU A 184 18.73 8.30 -5.36
N ALA A 185 20.06 8.41 -5.31
CA ALA A 185 20.81 8.37 -4.06
C ALA A 185 21.10 9.81 -3.63
N ARG A 186 20.83 10.15 -2.36
CA ARG A 186 21.07 11.48 -1.79
C ARG A 186 22.01 11.41 -0.61
N ARG A 187 22.88 12.42 -0.49
CA ARG A 187 23.65 12.70 0.73
C ARG A 187 23.05 13.94 1.39
N GLY A 188 22.32 13.75 2.48
CA GLY A 188 21.47 14.80 3.04
C GLY A 188 20.37 15.23 2.07
N GLN A 189 20.41 16.48 1.59
CA GLN A 189 19.43 17.01 0.61
C GLN A 189 19.94 17.00 -0.84
N GLU A 190 21.22 16.67 -1.06
CA GLU A 190 21.85 16.71 -2.38
C GLU A 190 21.78 15.34 -3.04
N ALA A 191 21.23 15.26 -4.27
CA ALA A 191 21.29 14.04 -5.06
C ALA A 191 22.73 13.81 -5.52
N VAL A 192 23.32 12.67 -5.14
CA VAL A 192 24.69 12.28 -5.54
C VAL A 192 24.70 11.31 -6.72
N ALA A 193 23.60 10.59 -6.94
CA ALA A 193 23.38 9.73 -8.10
C ALA A 193 21.90 9.73 -8.49
N ARG A 194 21.59 9.62 -9.79
CA ARG A 194 20.22 9.51 -10.27
C ARG A 194 20.17 8.71 -11.56
N ALA A 195 19.22 7.79 -11.66
CA ALA A 195 18.97 7.02 -12.86
C ALA A 195 17.46 6.85 -13.12
N ASN A 196 17.11 6.74 -14.39
CA ASN A 196 15.78 6.33 -14.81
C ASN A 196 15.83 4.84 -15.15
N VAL A 197 14.84 4.07 -14.71
CA VAL A 197 14.76 2.63 -14.93
C VAL A 197 13.38 2.26 -15.43
N LEU A 198 13.32 1.42 -16.47
CA LEU A 198 12.07 0.84 -16.96
C LEU A 198 11.88 -0.53 -16.30
N VAL A 199 10.87 -0.65 -15.45
CA VAL A 199 10.50 -1.90 -14.79
C VAL A 199 9.40 -2.59 -15.60
N THR A 200 9.56 -3.88 -15.85
CA THR A 200 8.57 -4.72 -16.55
C THR A 200 8.07 -5.82 -15.62
N ALA A 201 6.92 -6.43 -15.94
CA ALA A 201 6.35 -7.51 -15.14
C ALA A 201 7.15 -8.82 -15.24
N ASP A 202 7.81 -9.05 -16.38
CA ASP A 202 8.34 -10.38 -16.73
C ASP A 202 9.83 -10.56 -16.41
N GLU A 203 10.59 -9.46 -16.33
CA GLU A 203 12.04 -9.50 -16.15
C GLU A 203 12.47 -8.70 -14.93
N PRO A 204 13.21 -9.31 -13.97
CA PRO A 204 13.77 -8.58 -12.85
C PRO A 204 14.85 -7.61 -13.35
N VAL A 205 14.77 -6.36 -12.90
CA VAL A 205 15.71 -5.30 -13.28
C VAL A 205 16.66 -5.02 -12.13
N ALA A 206 17.96 -4.98 -12.40
CA ALA A 206 18.97 -4.53 -11.44
C ALA A 206 19.60 -3.23 -11.93
N ILE A 207 19.78 -2.28 -11.00
CA ILE A 207 20.45 -1.01 -11.29
C ILE A 207 21.53 -0.74 -10.25
N ASP A 208 22.71 -0.39 -10.75
CA ASP A 208 23.86 0.03 -9.95
C ASP A 208 23.94 1.57 -10.01
N LEU A 209 23.79 2.22 -8.84
CA LEU A 209 23.92 3.66 -8.68
C LEU A 209 25.35 3.98 -8.23
N ASP A 210 26.12 4.61 -9.10
CA ASP A 210 27.46 5.10 -8.79
C ASP A 210 27.38 6.37 -7.94
N VAL A 211 27.80 6.29 -6.67
CA VAL A 211 27.83 7.42 -5.72
C VAL A 211 29.20 8.08 -5.60
N HIS A 212 30.16 7.79 -6.50
CA HIS A 212 31.46 8.44 -6.50
C HIS A 212 31.31 9.96 -6.58
N GLY A 213 31.66 10.61 -5.46
CA GLY A 213 31.42 12.02 -5.18
C GLY A 213 32.24 12.95 -6.04
N GLU A 214 31.75 13.21 -7.23
CA GLU A 214 31.71 14.54 -7.82
C GLU A 214 30.51 14.43 -8.75
N LEU A 215 29.38 15.06 -8.38
CA LEU A 215 28.28 15.25 -9.31
C LEU A 215 28.94 15.69 -10.60
N ALA A 216 28.97 14.81 -11.61
CA ALA A 216 29.27 15.20 -12.96
C ALA A 216 28.23 16.27 -13.21
N THR A 217 28.66 17.51 -13.03
CA THR A 217 27.85 18.68 -13.24
C THR A 217 27.58 18.51 -14.71
N ARG A 218 26.41 17.95 -15.06
CA ARG A 218 25.95 17.98 -16.43
C ARG A 218 25.91 19.47 -16.67
N GLY A 219 26.97 19.97 -17.32
CA GLY A 219 27.08 21.36 -17.70
C GLY A 219 25.73 21.73 -18.26
N PRO A 220 25.18 22.91 -17.89
CA PRO A 220 23.83 23.33 -18.23
C PRO A 220 23.53 22.77 -19.60
N VAL A 221 22.62 21.79 -19.69
CA VAL A 221 22.26 21.16 -20.96
C VAL A 221 22.02 22.35 -21.85
N ASP A 222 22.94 22.59 -22.79
CA ASP A 222 22.82 23.69 -23.73
C ASP A 222 21.45 23.45 -24.30
N SER A 223 20.50 24.27 -23.84
CA SER A 223 19.16 24.24 -24.36
C SER A 223 19.42 24.44 -25.83
N PRO A 224 19.13 23.45 -26.70
CA PRO A 224 19.48 23.56 -28.10
C PRO A 224 18.96 24.92 -28.50
N GLY A 225 19.91 25.76 -28.95
CA GLY A 225 19.66 27.17 -29.17
C GLY A 225 18.30 27.29 -29.81
N THR A 226 17.45 28.14 -29.23
CA THR A 226 16.27 28.62 -29.93
C THR A 226 16.83 29.43 -31.09
N ASP A 227 17.32 28.72 -32.11
CA ASP A 227 17.52 29.26 -33.44
C ASP A 227 16.11 29.65 -33.85
N ASP A 228 15.86 30.93 -33.65
CA ASP A 228 14.77 31.72 -34.20
C ASP A 228 14.92 31.73 -35.73
N ASP A 229 14.84 30.54 -36.33
CA ASP A 229 14.75 30.37 -37.75
C ASP A 229 13.26 30.25 -38.07
N SER A 230 12.68 31.42 -38.36
CA SER A 230 11.40 31.57 -39.03
C SER A 230 11.44 30.90 -40.40
N SER A 231 11.43 29.57 -40.41
CA SER A 231 11.21 28.74 -41.58
C SER A 231 9.70 28.54 -41.77
N PRO A 232 9.11 28.97 -42.89
CA PRO A 232 7.68 28.80 -43.14
C PRO A 232 7.32 27.32 -43.33
N GLY A 233 6.51 26.80 -42.40
CA GLY A 233 5.57 25.68 -42.55
C GLY A 233 6.04 24.42 -43.29
N LEU A 234 6.57 23.45 -42.54
CA LEU A 234 6.81 22.06 -42.98
C LEU A 234 6.23 21.01 -42.02
N LEU A 235 5.18 21.37 -41.27
CA LEU A 235 4.21 20.36 -40.79
C LEU A 235 3.37 19.93 -41.98
N GLY A 236 3.68 18.76 -42.54
CA GLY A 236 2.72 18.07 -43.40
C GLY A 236 3.23 16.85 -44.15
N ASP A 237 4.54 16.71 -44.36
CA ASP A 237 5.06 15.62 -45.21
C ASP A 237 5.22 14.29 -44.44
N TRP A 238 4.12 13.53 -44.45
CA TRP A 238 3.93 12.17 -43.94
C TRP A 238 4.93 11.10 -44.44
N ARG A 239 5.78 11.42 -45.42
CA ARG A 239 6.68 10.45 -46.06
C ARG A 239 7.97 10.20 -45.28
N PHE A 240 8.29 11.03 -44.28
CA PHE A 240 9.48 10.82 -43.42
C PHE A 240 9.34 9.57 -42.52
N TRP A 241 8.12 9.19 -42.13
CA TRP A 241 7.89 7.97 -41.34
C TRP A 241 8.06 6.65 -42.12
N ALA A 242 8.24 6.69 -43.45
CA ALA A 242 8.37 5.49 -44.28
C ALA A 242 9.77 4.83 -44.23
N ALA A 243 10.76 5.40 -43.55
CA ALA A 243 12.13 4.87 -43.52
C ALA A 243 12.55 4.25 -42.16
N VAL A 244 11.77 4.42 -41.09
CA VAL A 244 12.06 3.83 -39.77
C VAL A 244 10.98 2.81 -39.33
N GLY A 245 9.82 2.78 -40.00
CA GLY A 245 8.71 1.85 -39.72
C GLY A 245 8.80 0.53 -40.50
N GLY A 246 9.91 -0.21 -40.39
CA GLY A 246 10.21 -1.37 -41.23
C GLY A 246 10.56 -2.66 -40.50
N ALA A 247 9.83 -3.03 -39.43
CA ALA A 247 9.72 -4.42 -38.94
C ALA A 247 8.78 -4.54 -37.72
N VAL A 248 7.46 -4.61 -37.93
CA VAL A 248 6.57 -5.32 -36.98
C VAL A 248 5.60 -6.17 -37.79
N VAL A 249 5.71 -7.47 -37.55
CA VAL A 249 4.99 -8.55 -38.20
C VAL A 249 3.49 -8.46 -37.91
N VAL A 250 2.70 -8.68 -38.95
CA VAL A 250 1.25 -8.83 -38.97
C VAL A 250 0.83 -10.00 -38.08
N VAL A 251 0.06 -9.74 -37.02
CA VAL A 251 -0.82 -10.74 -36.39
C VAL A 251 -2.26 -10.26 -36.56
N ALA A 252 -2.99 -10.98 -37.39
CA ALA A 252 -4.40 -10.75 -37.67
C ALA A 252 -5.25 -11.12 -36.45
N VAL A 253 -6.03 -10.16 -35.95
CA VAL A 253 -7.07 -10.40 -34.93
C VAL A 253 -8.37 -10.76 -35.63
N ILE A 254 -8.78 -12.02 -35.51
CA ILE A 254 -10.15 -12.45 -35.78
C ILE A 254 -10.97 -12.13 -34.53
N VAL A 255 -11.90 -11.19 -34.67
CA VAL A 255 -12.92 -10.86 -33.65
C VAL A 255 -14.06 -11.88 -33.76
N ILE A 256 -14.22 -12.73 -32.75
CA ILE A 256 -15.47 -13.44 -32.51
C ILE A 256 -16.18 -12.72 -31.37
N ILE A 257 -17.24 -12.00 -31.74
CA ILE A 257 -18.27 -11.51 -30.82
C ILE A 257 -19.17 -12.69 -30.47
N ALA A 258 -19.21 -13.07 -29.19
CA ALA A 258 -20.28 -13.91 -28.67
C ALA A 258 -20.63 -13.52 -27.21
N ALA A 259 -21.79 -12.87 -27.11
CA ALA A 259 -22.79 -12.93 -26.05
C ALA A 259 -22.43 -12.51 -24.61
N VAL A 260 -22.97 -11.34 -24.26
CA VAL A 260 -23.58 -11.04 -22.94
C VAL A 260 -24.68 -12.05 -22.63
N ALA A 261 -24.67 -12.66 -21.44
CA ALA A 261 -25.81 -12.74 -20.53
C ALA A 261 -25.51 -13.59 -19.28
N ALA A 262 -26.03 -13.11 -18.15
CA ALA A 262 -26.22 -13.76 -16.84
C ALA A 262 -25.00 -13.83 -15.89
N GLY A 263 -25.08 -13.03 -14.80
CA GLY A 263 -24.18 -13.15 -13.64
C GLY A 263 -24.32 -12.01 -12.65
N SER A 264 -25.40 -12.04 -11.86
CA SER A 264 -25.60 -11.41 -10.53
C SER A 264 -24.50 -10.49 -9.96
N GLY A 265 -24.84 -9.21 -9.76
CA GLY A 265 -24.04 -8.27 -8.98
C GLY A 265 -24.17 -8.51 -7.47
N GLY A 266 -23.05 -8.82 -6.82
CA GLY A 266 -22.86 -8.76 -5.37
C GLY A 266 -21.85 -7.66 -5.08
N HIS A 267 -22.22 -6.68 -4.24
CA HIS A 267 -21.31 -5.65 -3.75
C HIS A 267 -20.73 -6.17 -2.44
N GLU A 268 -19.42 -6.31 -2.34
CA GLU A 268 -18.78 -6.62 -1.06
C GLU A 268 -18.67 -5.40 -0.19
N ALA A 269 -19.09 -5.58 1.06
CA ALA A 269 -18.87 -4.60 2.10
C ALA A 269 -17.41 -4.71 2.59
N PRO A 270 -16.74 -3.58 2.88
CA PRO A 270 -15.44 -3.57 3.52
C PRO A 270 -15.45 -4.44 4.79
N ILE A 271 -14.38 -5.20 5.05
CA ILE A 271 -14.25 -6.02 6.27
C ILE A 271 -14.37 -5.07 7.48
N ALA A 272 -15.54 -5.07 8.10
CA ALA A 272 -15.78 -4.35 9.33
C ALA A 272 -14.94 -5.02 10.42
N GLY A 273 -13.83 -4.38 10.81
CA GLY A 273 -13.04 -4.85 11.95
C GLY A 273 -13.96 -5.03 13.16
N ASN A 274 -13.76 -6.10 13.93
CA ASN A 274 -14.50 -6.37 15.16
C ASN A 274 -14.07 -5.36 16.25
N PHE A 275 -14.48 -4.11 16.10
CA PHE A 275 -14.37 -3.07 17.11
C PHE A 275 -15.65 -2.97 17.92
N GLN A 276 -16.55 -3.97 17.89
CA GLN A 276 -17.62 -4.00 18.88
C GLN A 276 -16.96 -4.00 20.27
N PRO A 277 -17.46 -3.20 21.24
CA PRO A 277 -16.98 -3.32 22.61
C PRO A 277 -17.33 -4.72 23.09
N GLY A 278 -16.37 -5.64 23.02
CA GLY A 278 -16.40 -6.83 23.83
C GLY A 278 -16.50 -6.37 25.26
N VAL A 279 -17.59 -6.74 25.93
CA VAL A 279 -17.67 -6.72 27.39
C VAL A 279 -16.50 -7.59 27.85
N LEU A 280 -15.41 -6.96 28.26
CA LEU A 280 -14.36 -7.64 29.01
C LEU A 280 -14.99 -8.01 30.36
N THR A 281 -15.50 -9.23 30.47
CA THR A 281 -15.69 -9.85 31.77
C THR A 281 -14.29 -10.24 32.24
N TRP A 282 -13.82 -9.54 33.25
CA TRP A 282 -12.61 -9.92 33.98
C TRP A 282 -13.04 -11.00 34.97
N ASP A 283 -12.57 -12.24 34.75
CA ASP A 283 -12.56 -13.29 35.78
C ASP A 283 -11.27 -13.19 36.59
#